data_AF-A0A1Y1WFQ3-F1
#
_entry.id   AF-A0A1Y1WFQ3-F1
#
_cell.length_a   1.000
_cell.length_b   1.000
_cell.length_c   1.000
_cell.angle_alpha   90.00
_cell.angle_beta   90.00
_cell.angle_gamma   90.00
#
_symmetry.space_group_name_H-M   'P 1'
#
loop_
_entity.id
_entity.type
_entity.pdbx_description
1 polymer ?
#
loop_
_entity_poly.entity_id
_entity_poly.type
_entity_poly.pdbx_seq_one_letter_code
_entity_poly.pdbx_strand_id
1 'polypeptide(L)'
;VHIGFLAGYKSTADGIKKNIADLAAKYPDYKIVLTGHSLGGAEATIAAADIVLTRQEWVSKLQLWTYGEPRVGTPAFVNWLSQQPFPIYRVVNKGDLVPQIPTRSLGFQHHSQEVWYSPNDGTKFCGSNGE
;
A
#
# COMPACT_ATOMS: atom_id res chain seq x y z
N VAL A 1 7.52 -1.58 -10.66
CA VAL A 1 6.32 -0.83 -10.22
C VAL A 1 5.62 -0.29 -11.47
N HIS A 2 4.29 -0.17 -11.49
CA HIS A 2 3.56 0.38 -12.63
C HIS A 2 3.94 1.85 -12.88
N ILE A 3 4.28 2.20 -14.12
CA ILE A 3 4.83 3.53 -14.47
C ILE A 3 3.82 4.67 -14.21
N GLY A 4 2.53 4.44 -14.48
CA GLY A 4 1.49 5.45 -14.29
C GLY A 4 1.23 5.77 -12.82
N PHE A 5 1.24 4.75 -11.97
CA PHE A 5 1.02 4.92 -10.52
C PHE A 5 2.20 5.65 -9.90
N LEU A 6 3.42 5.32 -10.33
CA LEU A 6 4.64 6.00 -9.90
C LEU A 6 4.63 7.47 -10.33
N ALA A 7 4.20 7.78 -11.55
CA ALA A 7 4.10 9.15 -12.02
C ALA A 7 3.06 9.96 -11.21
N GLY A 8 1.90 9.36 -10.93
CA GLY A 8 0.86 9.94 -10.08
C GLY A 8 1.39 10.32 -8.69
N TYR A 9 1.98 9.36 -7.97
CA TYR A 9 2.60 9.62 -6.67
C TYR A 9 3.70 10.68 -6.73
N LYS A 10 4.62 10.59 -7.70
CA LYS A 10 5.74 11.54 -7.82
C LYS A 10 5.28 12.99 -7.97
N SER A 11 4.13 13.23 -8.59
CA SER A 11 3.60 14.58 -8.76
C SER A 11 3.20 15.26 -7.44
N THR A 12 3.01 14.48 -6.37
CA THR A 12 2.56 14.99 -5.05
C THR A 12 3.50 14.62 -3.89
N ALA A 13 4.52 13.78 -4.14
CA ALA A 13 5.40 13.19 -3.12
C ALA A 13 6.07 14.21 -2.19
N ASP A 14 6.58 15.33 -2.73
CA ASP A 14 7.27 16.34 -1.91
C ASP A 14 6.32 17.05 -0.94
N GLY A 15 5.10 17.35 -1.40
CA GLY A 15 4.06 17.94 -0.56
C GLY A 15 3.62 16.98 0.54
N ILE A 16 3.43 15.70 0.21
CA ILE A 16 3.08 14.65 1.18
C ILE A 16 4.17 14.53 2.25
N LYS A 17 5.44 14.37 1.84
CA LYS A 17 6.56 14.20 2.79
C LYS A 17 6.76 15.42 3.68
N LYS A 18 6.59 16.63 3.14
CA LYS A 18 6.63 17.86 3.94
C LYS A 18 5.53 17.87 5.00
N ASN A 19 4.28 17.61 4.60
CA ASN A 19 3.15 17.62 5.53
C ASN A 19 3.28 16.53 6.61
N ILE A 20 3.76 15.34 6.26
CA ILE A 20 4.04 14.28 7.25
C ILE A 20 5.13 14.74 8.23
N ALA A 21 6.18 15.42 7.76
CA ALA A 21 7.24 15.92 8.65
C ALA A 21 6.72 16.95 9.65
N ASP A 22 5.92 17.92 9.18
CA ASP A 22 5.34 18.95 10.03
C ASP A 22 4.40 18.33 11.09
N LEU A 23 3.58 17.34 10.68
CA LEU A 23 2.67 16.63 11.59
C LEU A 23 3.42 15.70 12.56
N ALA A 24 4.46 15.00 12.11
CA ALA A 24 5.25 14.10 12.95
C ALA A 24 6.05 14.86 14.01
N ALA A 25 6.48 16.09 13.70
CA ALA A 25 7.09 16.98 14.69
C ALA A 25 6.06 17.47 15.73
N LYS A 26 4.83 17.76 15.29
CA LYS A 26 3.76 18.24 16.17
C LYS A 26 3.15 17.14 17.04
N TYR A 27 3.08 15.91 16.53
CA TYR A 27 2.46 14.76 17.18
C TYR A 27 3.43 13.56 17.19
N PRO A 28 4.49 13.61 18.02
CA PRO A 28 5.56 12.62 17.98
C PRO A 28 5.10 11.19 18.30
N ASP A 29 4.02 11.01 19.07
CA ASP A 29 3.55 9.68 19.48
C ASP A 29 2.53 9.06 18.51
N TYR A 30 2.13 9.78 17.46
CA TYR A 30 1.07 9.34 16.56
C TYR A 30 1.59 8.35 15.52
N LYS A 31 0.71 7.45 15.08
CA LYS A 31 0.95 6.57 13.93
C LYS A 31 0.74 7.34 12.62
N ILE A 32 1.47 6.95 11.60
CA ILE A 32 1.33 7.45 10.23
C ILE A 32 0.61 6.36 9.44
N VAL A 33 -0.67 6.59 9.14
CA VAL A 33 -1.49 5.65 8.38
C VAL A 33 -1.57 6.12 6.93
N LEU A 34 -1.00 5.33 6.03
CA LEU A 34 -1.13 5.51 4.60
C LEU A 34 -2.33 4.71 4.11
N THR A 35 -3.21 5.35 3.35
CA THR A 35 -4.41 4.69 2.85
C THR A 35 -4.87 5.27 1.53
N GLY A 36 -5.64 4.47 0.79
CA GLY A 36 -6.24 4.89 -0.47
C GLY A 36 -7.14 3.80 -1.06
N HIS A 37 -8.07 4.24 -1.90
CA HIS A 37 -8.97 3.38 -2.65
C HIS A 37 -8.57 3.33 -4.13
N SER A 38 -8.69 2.16 -4.77
CA SER A 38 -8.41 1.97 -6.20
C SER A 38 -7.01 2.46 -6.56
N LEU A 39 -6.85 3.35 -7.55
CA LEU A 39 -5.58 4.00 -7.89
C LEU A 39 -4.88 4.63 -6.67
N GLY A 40 -5.64 5.24 -5.76
CA GLY A 40 -5.08 5.83 -4.54
C GLY A 40 -4.47 4.78 -3.61
N GLY A 41 -4.95 3.53 -3.64
CA GLY A 41 -4.30 2.42 -2.94
C GLY A 41 -2.91 2.14 -3.52
N ALA A 42 -2.79 2.12 -4.85
CA ALA A 42 -1.50 1.93 -5.50
C ALA A 42 -0.52 3.06 -5.20
N GLU A 43 -0.99 4.31 -5.17
CA GLU A 43 -0.16 5.46 -4.78
C GLU A 43 0.24 5.40 -3.29
N ALA A 44 -0.67 5.00 -2.39
CA ALA A 44 -0.35 4.81 -0.97
C ALA A 44 0.72 3.73 -0.77
N THR A 45 0.66 2.64 -1.53
CA THR A 45 1.65 1.56 -1.53
C THR A 45 3.03 2.04 -2.02
N ILE A 46 3.06 2.89 -3.05
CA ILE A 46 4.31 3.52 -3.52
C ILE A 46 4.82 4.53 -2.48
N ALA A 47 3.94 5.31 -1.85
CA ALA A 47 4.31 6.25 -0.79
C ALA A 47 4.95 5.54 0.40
N ALA A 48 4.40 4.37 0.80
CA ALA A 48 4.98 3.56 1.86
C ALA A 48 6.42 3.13 1.53
N ALA A 49 6.65 2.66 0.30
CA ALA A 49 7.98 2.31 -0.17
C ALA A 49 8.94 3.51 -0.19
N ASP A 50 8.49 4.68 -0.66
CA ASP A 50 9.32 5.90 -0.68
C ASP A 50 9.71 6.34 0.75
N ILE A 51 8.77 6.29 1.70
CA ILE A 51 9.06 6.62 3.10
C ILE A 51 10.07 5.64 3.71
N VAL A 52 9.92 4.34 3.45
CA VAL A 52 10.90 3.33 3.92
C VAL A 52 12.31 3.63 3.41
N LEU A 53 12.43 4.03 2.15
CA LEU A 53 13.72 4.30 1.51
C LEU A 53 14.33 5.65 1.90
N THR A 54 13.50 6.65 2.21
CA THR A 54 13.97 8.04 2.37
C THR A 54 13.85 8.59 3.78
N ARG A 55 13.01 8.01 4.64
CA ARG A 55 12.63 8.52 5.98
C ARG A 55 12.53 7.37 7.00
N GLN A 56 13.66 6.69 7.24
CA GLN A 56 13.74 5.51 8.10
C GLN A 56 13.24 5.76 9.54
N GLU A 57 13.34 7.01 10.03
CA GLU A 57 12.88 7.41 11.36
C GLU A 57 11.35 7.30 11.54
N TRP A 58 10.59 7.17 10.46
CA TRP A 58 9.13 7.02 10.50
C TRP A 58 8.66 5.58 10.37
N VAL A 59 9.52 4.65 9.97
CA VAL A 59 9.13 3.27 9.61
C VAL A 59 8.40 2.56 10.75
N SER A 60 8.86 2.72 12.00
CA SER A 60 8.23 2.11 13.19
C SER A 60 6.83 2.68 13.53
N LYS A 61 6.45 3.79 12.89
CA LYS A 61 5.14 4.46 13.06
C LYS A 61 4.20 4.19 11.90
N LEU A 62 4.67 3.58 10.81
CA LEU A 62 3.87 3.35 9.62
C LEU A 62 2.79 2.29 9.82
N GLN A 63 1.71 2.45 9.07
CA GLN A 63 0.76 1.42 8.70
C GLN A 63 0.27 1.69 7.28
N LEU A 64 0.00 0.65 6.52
CA LEU A 64 -0.55 0.74 5.17
C LEU A 64 -1.86 -0.04 5.09
N TRP A 65 -2.93 0.65 4.68
CA TRP A 65 -4.25 0.09 4.48
C TRP A 65 -4.80 0.51 3.12
N THR A 66 -4.92 -0.40 2.17
CA THR A 66 -5.45 -0.08 0.84
C THR A 66 -6.76 -0.80 0.57
N TYR A 67 -7.60 -0.23 -0.29
CA TYR A 67 -8.96 -0.71 -0.55
C TYR A 67 -9.18 -0.85 -2.06
N GLY A 68 -9.49 -2.05 -2.54
CA GLY A 68 -9.67 -2.29 -3.98
C GLY A 68 -8.42 -1.94 -4.80
N GLU A 69 -7.23 -2.14 -4.23
CA GLU A 69 -5.97 -1.77 -4.84
C GLU A 69 -5.64 -2.68 -6.05
N PRO A 70 -5.24 -2.12 -7.22
CA PRO A 70 -4.71 -2.90 -8.33
C PRO A 70 -3.28 -3.41 -8.05
N ARG A 71 -2.82 -4.45 -8.73
CA ARG A 71 -1.44 -4.94 -8.56
C ARG A 71 -0.42 -3.82 -8.87
N VAL A 72 0.40 -3.45 -7.89
CA VAL A 72 1.22 -2.23 -7.96
C VAL A 72 2.57 -2.44 -8.64
N GLY A 73 3.16 -3.63 -8.52
CA GLY A 73 4.50 -3.87 -9.04
C GLY A 73 4.86 -5.33 -9.27
N THR A 74 6.15 -5.53 -9.53
CA THR A 74 6.73 -6.84 -9.80
C THR A 74 6.83 -7.66 -8.51
N PRO A 75 6.94 -9.00 -8.60
CA PRO A 75 7.20 -9.87 -7.44
C PRO A 75 8.34 -9.37 -6.54
N ALA A 76 9.46 -8.93 -7.13
CA ALA A 76 10.59 -8.41 -6.38
C ALA A 76 10.22 -7.20 -5.51
N PHE A 77 9.45 -6.26 -6.07
CA PHE A 77 9.00 -5.06 -5.35
C PHE A 77 8.03 -5.42 -4.22
N VAL A 78 6.99 -6.21 -4.51
CA VAL A 78 5.95 -6.48 -3.52
C VAL A 78 6.41 -7.44 -2.43
N ASN A 79 7.31 -8.37 -2.73
CA ASN A 79 7.91 -9.25 -1.73
C ASN A 79 8.83 -8.47 -0.78
N TRP A 80 9.62 -7.54 -1.31
CA TRP A 80 10.42 -6.63 -0.48
C TRP A 80 9.52 -5.76 0.41
N LEU A 81 8.45 -5.20 -0.13
CA LEU A 81 7.53 -4.36 0.64
C LEU A 81 6.83 -5.16 1.75
N SER A 82 6.41 -6.40 1.46
CA SER A 82 5.73 -7.28 2.43
C SER A 82 6.61 -7.67 3.61
N GLN A 83 7.93 -7.49 3.52
CA GLN A 83 8.89 -7.77 4.60
C GLN A 83 9.19 -6.56 5.48
N GLN A 84 8.63 -5.39 5.18
CA GLN A 84 8.90 -4.19 5.97
C GLN A 84 8.28 -4.31 7.37
N PRO A 85 8.92 -3.73 8.40
CA PRO A 85 8.56 -3.97 9.79
C PRO A 85 7.37 -3.10 10.26
N PHE A 86 6.32 -3.04 9.46
CA PHE A 86 5.06 -2.38 9.80
C PHE A 86 3.86 -3.10 9.19
N PRO A 87 2.64 -2.91 9.74
CA PRO A 87 1.45 -3.56 9.22
C PRO A 87 1.09 -3.07 7.80
N ILE A 88 0.84 -4.02 6.91
CA ILE A 88 0.49 -3.79 5.50
C ILE A 88 -0.71 -4.68 5.17
N TYR A 89 -1.84 -4.04 4.83
CA TYR A 89 -3.09 -4.72 4.54
C TYR A 89 -3.74 -4.19 3.26
N ARG A 90 -4.25 -5.14 2.47
CA ARG A 90 -5.00 -4.87 1.25
C ARG A 90 -6.41 -5.41 1.39
N VAL A 91 -7.36 -4.51 1.58
CA VAL A 91 -8.78 -4.84 1.72
C VAL A 91 -9.40 -5.02 0.34
N VAL A 92 -10.02 -6.18 0.11
CA VAL A 92 -10.66 -6.53 -1.17
C VAL A 92 -12.12 -6.84 -0.93
N ASN A 93 -13.00 -6.17 -1.67
CA ASN A 93 -14.42 -6.50 -1.67
C ASN A 93 -14.74 -7.64 -2.64
N LYS A 94 -15.64 -8.55 -2.24
CA LYS A 94 -16.14 -9.61 -3.12
C LYS A 94 -16.71 -9.03 -4.41
N GLY A 95 -16.22 -9.52 -5.55
CA GLY A 95 -16.66 -9.10 -6.88
C GLY A 95 -15.96 -7.85 -7.42
N ASP A 96 -15.05 -7.24 -6.66
CA ASP A 96 -14.20 -6.17 -7.17
C ASP A 96 -13.16 -6.70 -8.17
N LEU A 97 -13.16 -6.12 -9.38
CA LEU A 97 -12.24 -6.48 -10.45
C LEU A 97 -10.94 -5.69 -10.42
N VAL A 98 -10.88 -4.57 -9.70
CA VAL A 98 -9.68 -3.70 -9.68
C VAL A 98 -8.46 -4.46 -9.13
N PRO A 99 -8.56 -5.25 -8.03
CA PRO A 99 -7.45 -6.08 -7.58
C PRO A 99 -7.03 -7.17 -8.57
N GLN A 100 -7.80 -7.44 -9.62
CA GLN A 100 -7.42 -8.43 -10.63
C GLN A 100 -6.53 -7.86 -11.74
N ILE A 101 -6.29 -6.54 -11.75
CA ILE A 101 -5.49 -5.86 -12.76
C ILE A 101 -4.33 -5.05 -12.15
N PRO A 102 -3.21 -4.84 -12.86
CA PRO A 102 -2.77 -5.63 -14.02
C PRO A 102 -2.66 -7.12 -13.69
N THR A 103 -2.69 -7.97 -14.72
CA THR A 103 -2.68 -9.43 -14.53
C THR A 103 -1.29 -9.95 -14.17
N ARG A 104 -1.24 -11.14 -13.57
CA ARG A 104 0.03 -11.84 -13.29
C ARG A 104 0.82 -12.18 -14.56
N SER A 105 0.13 -12.44 -15.67
CA SER A 105 0.76 -12.67 -16.97
C SER A 105 1.54 -11.46 -17.50
N LEU A 106 1.24 -10.26 -17.02
CA LEU A 106 1.99 -9.03 -17.31
C LEU A 106 3.15 -8.81 -16.32
N GLY A 107 3.44 -9.78 -15.44
CA GLY A 107 4.54 -9.71 -14.47
C GLY A 107 4.24 -8.94 -13.19
N PHE A 108 2.95 -8.72 -12.88
CA PHE A 108 2.52 -8.03 -11.67
C PHE A 108 2.09 -9.00 -10.57
N GLN A 109 2.33 -8.64 -9.32
CA GLN A 109 1.91 -9.41 -8.14
C GLN A 109 1.43 -8.44 -7.05
N HIS A 110 0.56 -8.92 -6.18
CA HIS A 110 0.16 -8.21 -4.96
C HIS A 110 1.19 -8.36 -3.85
N HIS A 111 1.25 -7.37 -2.97
CA HIS A 111 1.89 -7.53 -1.67
C HIS A 111 0.93 -8.22 -0.69
N SER A 112 1.48 -8.84 0.35
CA SER A 112 0.72 -9.36 1.49
C SER A 112 0.40 -8.21 2.47
N GLN A 113 -0.63 -8.27 3.31
CA GLN A 113 -1.63 -9.33 3.55
C GLN A 113 -2.99 -8.95 2.93
N GLU A 114 -3.66 -9.88 2.23
CA GLU A 114 -5.05 -9.67 1.79
C GLU A 114 -6.04 -9.82 2.94
N VAL A 115 -6.99 -8.89 2.99
CA VAL A 115 -8.15 -8.86 3.88
C VAL A 115 -9.41 -8.87 3.02
N TRP A 116 -9.96 -10.04 2.79
CA TRP A 116 -11.13 -10.24 1.94
C TRP A 116 -12.42 -9.92 2.71
N TYR A 117 -13.31 -9.14 2.11
CA TYR A 117 -14.58 -8.70 2.68
C TYR A 117 -15.77 -9.12 1.81
N SER A 118 -16.81 -9.63 2.47
CA SER A 118 -18.11 -9.94 1.86
C SER A 118 -19.23 -9.52 2.81
N PRO A 119 -20.30 -8.85 2.34
CA PRO A 119 -21.42 -8.44 3.19
C PRO A 119 -22.07 -9.60 3.97
N ASN A 120 -22.05 -10.81 3.41
CA ASN A 120 -22.68 -11.99 4.02
C ASN A 120 -21.73 -12.79 4.91
N ASP A 121 -20.41 -12.71 4.66
CA ASP A 121 -19.40 -13.56 5.30
C ASP A 121 -18.46 -12.79 6.23
N GLY A 122 -18.61 -11.46 6.31
CA GLY A 122 -17.74 -10.58 7.05
C GLY A 122 -16.33 -10.48 6.45
N THR A 123 -15.35 -10.25 7.33
CA THR A 123 -13.93 -10.05 6.97
C THR A 123 -13.11 -11.31 7.23
N LYS A 124 -12.26 -11.69 6.27
CA LYS A 124 -11.36 -12.83 6.35
C LYS A 124 -9.94 -12.39 6.00
N PHE A 125 -8.97 -12.76 6.84
CA PHE A 125 -7.55 -12.61 6.52
C PHE A 125 -7.13 -13.82 5.69
N CYS A 126 -6.74 -13.58 4.43
CA CYS A 126 -6.33 -14.65 3.51
C CYS A 126 -4.88 -15.09 3.79
N GLY A 127 -4.30 -16.01 3.02
CA GLY A 127 -2.90 -16.42 3.20
C GLY A 127 -1.90 -15.27 3.07
N SER A 128 -0.67 -15.45 3.57
CA SER A 128 0.41 -14.45 3.57
C SER A 128 1.27 -14.48 2.30
N ASN A 129 0.87 -15.22 1.28
CA ASN A 129 1.54 -15.39 -0.01
C ASN A 129 1.19 -14.27 -1.03
N GLY A 130 0.33 -13.33 -0.66
CA GLY A 130 -0.06 -12.18 -1.49
C GLY A 130 -1.15 -12.51 -2.51
N GLU A 131 -1.68 -13.73 -2.55
CA GLU A 131 -2.78 -14.16 -3.41
C GLU A 131 -3.70 -15.13 -2.68
#